data_AF-A0A6A3JUY4-F1
#
_entry.id   AF-A0A6A3JUY4-F1
#
_cell.length_a   1.000
_cell.length_b   1.000
_cell.length_c   1.000
_cell.angle_alpha   90.00
_cell.angle_beta   90.00
_cell.angle_gamma   90.00
#
_symmetry.space_group_name_H-M   'P 1'
#
loop_
_entity.id
_entity.type
_entity.pdbx_description
1 polymer ?
#
loop_
_entity_poly.entity_id
_entity_poly.type
_entity_poly.pdbx_seq_one_letter_code
_entity_poly.pdbx_strand_id
1 'polypeptide(L)'
;MFPHGVSVRKGLENVVGNDSFTYFNGLLPNGSISDANMAKAVKLAGQHKYTVAVIGESSYTEKPGDIDDPALPEGQGKFVEALAATYTKVIVVLFGGRPRLLGPIPDHAAAIIDGMLPCELSGQAMAEILYSDVNPRGKLPITYPKDSANRSYYEPWQSGEDTNCQ
;
A
#
# COMPACT_ATOMS: atom_id res chain seq x y z
N MET A 1 -19.52 -3.86 -0.78
CA MET A 1 -18.54 -3.89 0.33
C MET A 1 -18.92 -5.03 1.25
N PHE A 2 -17.95 -5.84 1.69
CA PHE A 2 -18.22 -7.09 2.40
C PHE A 2 -18.97 -6.84 3.73
N PRO A 3 -20.21 -7.33 3.90
CA PRO A 3 -21.02 -7.03 5.09
C PRO A 3 -20.40 -7.49 6.41
N HIS A 4 -19.55 -8.51 6.36
CA HIS A 4 -18.82 -9.07 7.49
C HIS A 4 -17.30 -8.94 7.33
N GLY A 5 -16.86 -8.06 6.42
CA GLY A 5 -15.43 -7.85 6.17
C GLY A 5 -14.75 -7.11 7.32
N VAL A 6 -13.53 -7.53 7.64
CA VAL A 6 -12.66 -6.89 8.61
C VAL A 6 -11.76 -5.91 7.85
N SER A 7 -11.99 -4.61 8.05
CA SER A 7 -11.06 -3.57 7.58
C SER A 7 -9.77 -3.59 8.39
N VAL A 8 -8.66 -3.02 7.87
CA VAL A 8 -7.40 -2.91 8.61
C VAL A 8 -7.61 -2.19 9.94
N ARG A 9 -8.43 -1.12 9.97
CA ARG A 9 -8.83 -0.45 11.22
C ARG A 9 -9.47 -1.43 12.20
N LYS A 10 -10.42 -2.24 11.75
CA LYS A 10 -11.11 -3.19 12.62
C LYS A 10 -10.18 -4.32 13.08
N GLY A 11 -9.27 -4.78 12.23
CA GLY A 11 -8.23 -5.74 12.62
C GLY A 11 -7.31 -5.19 13.71
N LEU A 12 -6.85 -3.94 13.58
CA LEU A 12 -6.05 -3.27 14.60
C LEU A 12 -6.83 -3.17 15.93
N GLU A 13 -8.10 -2.78 15.87
CA GLU A 13 -8.99 -2.76 17.05
C GLU A 13 -9.11 -4.15 17.69
N ASN A 14 -9.22 -5.23 16.91
CA ASN A 14 -9.33 -6.58 17.43
C ASN A 14 -8.04 -7.05 18.13
N VAL A 15 -6.86 -6.63 17.64
CA VAL A 15 -5.55 -7.07 18.17
C VAL A 15 -5.13 -6.23 19.39
N VAL A 16 -5.28 -4.91 19.35
CA VAL A 16 -4.76 -4.01 20.39
C VAL A 16 -5.79 -3.14 21.10
N GLY A 17 -7.07 -3.22 20.72
CA GLY A 17 -8.12 -2.37 21.28
C GLY A 17 -8.16 -0.96 20.68
N ASN A 18 -9.29 -0.25 20.89
CA ASN A 18 -9.54 1.07 20.30
C ASN A 18 -8.69 2.21 20.87
N ASP A 19 -8.21 2.08 22.11
CA ASP A 19 -7.48 3.15 22.80
C ASP A 19 -5.98 3.18 22.45
N SER A 20 -5.52 2.21 21.64
CA SER A 20 -4.11 1.99 21.34
C SER A 20 -3.63 2.67 20.05
N PHE A 21 -4.53 3.26 19.25
CA PHE A 21 -4.18 3.91 17.99
C PHE A 21 -5.10 5.07 17.64
N THR A 22 -4.59 6.03 16.86
CA THR A 22 -5.44 7.07 16.26
C THR A 22 -5.78 6.71 14.82
N TYR A 23 -7.03 6.97 14.42
CA TYR A 23 -7.51 6.71 13.06
C TYR A 23 -7.82 7.99 12.30
N PHE A 24 -7.49 7.99 11.02
CA PHE A 24 -7.83 9.04 10.07
C PHE A 24 -8.23 8.42 8.73
N ASN A 25 -9.25 8.98 8.08
CA ASN A 25 -9.68 8.59 6.74
C ASN A 25 -10.23 9.80 6.00
N GLY A 26 -9.35 10.47 5.25
CA GLY A 26 -9.69 11.64 4.44
C GLY A 26 -8.99 11.68 3.07
N LEU A 27 -8.17 10.66 2.76
CA LEU A 27 -7.58 10.46 1.44
C LEU A 27 -8.51 9.56 0.63
N LEU A 28 -8.92 10.00 -0.54
CA LEU A 28 -9.71 9.20 -1.45
C LEU A 28 -8.83 8.28 -2.31
N PRO A 29 -9.34 7.14 -2.80
CA PRO A 29 -8.57 6.22 -3.65
C PRO A 29 -8.05 6.86 -4.96
N ASN A 30 -8.66 7.94 -5.44
CA ASN A 30 -8.14 8.69 -6.59
C ASN A 30 -6.99 9.65 -6.24
N GLY A 31 -6.51 9.63 -4.98
CA GLY A 31 -5.46 10.52 -4.48
C GLY A 31 -5.96 11.89 -4.02
N SER A 32 -7.25 12.21 -4.16
CA SER A 32 -7.79 13.49 -3.72
C SER A 32 -7.88 13.57 -2.19
N ILE A 33 -7.42 14.69 -1.64
CA ILE A 33 -7.47 15.02 -0.22
C ILE A 33 -7.56 16.54 -0.08
N SER A 34 -8.35 17.05 0.88
CA SER A 34 -8.41 18.49 1.16
C SER A 34 -7.24 18.93 2.02
N ASP A 35 -6.85 20.20 1.93
CA ASP A 35 -5.74 20.75 2.74
C ASP A 35 -5.97 20.58 4.24
N ALA A 36 -7.21 20.75 4.70
CA ALA A 36 -7.59 20.52 6.10
C ALA A 36 -7.38 19.05 6.52
N ASN A 37 -7.72 18.12 5.64
CA ASN A 37 -7.51 16.69 5.87
C ASN A 37 -6.03 16.31 5.84
N MET A 38 -5.25 16.87 4.91
CA MET A 38 -3.80 16.69 4.85
C MET A 38 -3.14 17.19 6.14
N ALA A 39 -3.43 18.43 6.55
CA ALA A 39 -2.90 19.03 7.76
C ALA A 39 -3.26 18.21 9.01
N LYS A 40 -4.49 17.70 9.08
CA LYS A 40 -4.93 16.82 10.16
C LYS A 40 -4.14 15.51 10.19
N ALA A 41 -3.94 14.87 9.04
CA ALA A 41 -3.20 13.60 8.97
C ALA A 41 -1.74 13.77 9.38
N VAL A 42 -1.06 14.80 8.86
CA VAL A 42 0.32 15.15 9.21
C VAL A 42 0.45 15.46 10.69
N LYS A 43 -0.48 16.23 11.28
CA LYS A 43 -0.49 16.50 12.72
C LYS A 43 -0.57 15.22 13.55
N LEU A 44 -1.48 14.31 13.20
CA LEU A 44 -1.63 13.04 13.92
C LEU A 44 -0.39 12.16 13.75
N ALA A 45 0.16 12.09 12.54
CA ALA A 45 1.35 11.32 12.24
C ALA A 45 2.56 11.76 13.08
N GLY A 46 2.80 13.07 13.22
CA GLY A 46 3.89 13.59 14.05
C GLY A 46 3.76 13.34 15.55
N GLN A 47 2.60 12.85 16.02
CA GLN A 47 2.39 12.44 17.41
C GLN A 47 2.74 10.96 17.66
N HIS A 48 3.03 10.19 16.61
CA HIS A 48 3.21 8.74 16.68
C HIS A 48 4.58 8.35 16.13
N LYS A 49 5.14 7.26 16.67
CA LYS A 49 6.42 6.69 16.19
C LYS A 49 6.25 5.93 14.87
N TYR A 50 5.08 5.35 14.64
CA TYR A 50 4.73 4.56 13.47
C TYR A 50 3.40 5.06 12.92
N THR A 51 3.29 5.12 11.60
CA THR A 51 2.05 5.45 10.88
C THR A 51 1.80 4.39 9.82
N VAL A 52 0.65 3.72 9.89
CA VAL A 52 0.25 2.75 8.87
C VAL A 52 -0.58 3.47 7.81
N ALA A 53 -0.05 3.58 6.60
CA ALA A 53 -0.72 4.18 5.45
C ALA A 53 -1.31 3.08 4.56
N VAL A 54 -2.64 2.93 4.59
CA VAL A 54 -3.36 1.96 3.76
C VAL A 54 -3.80 2.66 2.47
N ILE A 55 -3.21 2.28 1.34
CA ILE A 55 -3.37 2.95 0.05
C ILE A 55 -3.53 1.92 -1.08
N GLY A 56 -3.83 2.37 -2.30
CA GLY A 56 -3.97 1.48 -3.46
C GLY A 56 -5.13 1.85 -4.38
N GLU A 57 -5.93 0.87 -4.81
CA GLU A 57 -6.95 1.05 -5.84
C GLU A 57 -8.39 0.87 -5.32
N SER A 58 -9.34 1.51 -5.98
CA SER A 58 -10.76 1.17 -5.86
C SER A 58 -11.08 -0.15 -6.57
N SER A 59 -12.21 -0.77 -6.25
CA SER A 59 -12.69 -1.98 -6.94
C SER A 59 -13.04 -1.69 -8.41
N TYR A 60 -12.69 -2.62 -9.29
CA TYR A 60 -13.04 -2.62 -10.71
C TYR A 60 -13.23 -4.07 -11.19
N THR A 61 -13.76 -4.25 -12.39
CA THR A 61 -13.95 -5.58 -13.00
C THR A 61 -13.88 -5.44 -14.51
N GLU A 62 -13.11 -6.32 -15.16
CA GLU A 62 -12.98 -6.40 -16.63
C GLU A 62 -12.63 -5.05 -17.29
N LYS A 63 -13.21 -4.78 -18.47
CA LYS A 63 -12.89 -3.66 -19.35
C LYS A 63 -13.01 -2.27 -18.70
N PRO A 64 -14.01 -1.97 -17.84
CA PRO A 64 -14.02 -0.72 -17.07
C PRO A 64 -12.79 -0.48 -16.19
N GLY A 65 -12.04 -1.54 -15.87
CA GLY A 65 -10.78 -1.46 -15.13
C GLY A 65 -9.56 -1.23 -16.01
N ASP A 66 -9.66 -1.18 -17.33
CA ASP A 66 -8.51 -0.90 -18.18
C ASP A 66 -8.01 0.54 -17.94
N ILE A 67 -6.69 0.69 -17.85
CA ILE A 67 -6.03 1.98 -17.60
C ILE A 67 -4.79 2.11 -18.48
N ASP A 68 -4.53 3.33 -18.93
CA ASP A 68 -3.36 3.64 -19.74
C ASP A 68 -2.13 3.97 -18.87
N ASP A 69 -2.35 4.54 -17.70
CA ASP A 69 -1.29 4.93 -16.77
C ASP A 69 -1.18 3.95 -15.58
N PRO A 70 -0.08 3.19 -15.46
CA PRO A 70 0.17 2.27 -14.35
C PRO A 70 0.57 2.97 -13.03
N ALA A 71 0.79 4.29 -13.01
CA ALA A 71 1.25 5.01 -11.82
C ALA A 71 0.18 5.16 -10.74
N LEU A 72 0.50 4.83 -9.49
CA LEU A 72 -0.42 5.06 -8.37
C LEU A 72 -0.88 6.54 -8.37
N PRO A 73 -2.16 6.84 -8.10
CA PRO A 73 -2.63 8.23 -8.14
C PRO A 73 -1.72 9.15 -7.31
N GLU A 74 -1.22 10.21 -7.96
CA GLU A 74 -0.11 11.02 -7.46
C GLU A 74 -0.33 11.52 -6.01
N GLY A 75 -1.57 11.88 -5.69
CA GLY A 75 -1.95 12.36 -4.35
C GLY A 75 -1.74 11.32 -3.23
N GLN A 76 -1.78 10.02 -3.53
CA GLN A 76 -1.42 8.98 -2.55
C GLN A 76 0.08 8.98 -2.25
N GLY A 77 0.93 9.18 -3.27
CA GLY A 77 2.38 9.33 -3.10
C GLY A 77 2.72 10.58 -2.28
N LYS A 78 2.15 11.73 -2.64
CA LYS A 78 2.30 12.99 -1.90
C LYS A 78 1.84 12.87 -0.45
N PHE A 79 0.78 12.10 -0.20
CA PHE A 79 0.31 11.82 1.15
C PHE A 79 1.35 11.04 1.97
N VAL A 80 1.92 9.97 1.42
CA VAL A 80 2.97 9.17 2.09
C VAL A 80 4.21 10.03 2.37
N GLU A 81 4.65 10.82 1.40
CA GLU A 81 5.78 11.76 1.57
C GLU A 81 5.52 12.76 2.70
N ALA A 82 4.33 13.37 2.72
CA ALA A 82 3.94 14.32 3.77
C ALA A 82 3.89 13.68 5.16
N LEU A 83 3.44 12.43 5.26
CA LEU A 83 3.49 11.68 6.52
C LEU A 83 4.94 11.41 6.94
N ALA A 84 5.80 10.95 6.02
CA ALA A 84 7.20 10.64 6.31
C ALA A 84 7.99 11.88 6.76
N ALA A 85 7.66 13.06 6.24
CA ALA A 85 8.26 14.34 6.65
C ALA A 85 8.03 14.69 8.13
N THR A 86 7.10 14.01 8.82
CA THR A 86 6.87 14.16 10.27
C THR A 86 7.83 13.35 11.14
N TYR A 87 8.77 12.62 10.51
CA TYR A 87 9.70 11.68 11.16
C TYR A 87 9.05 10.42 11.76
N THR A 88 7.74 10.21 11.57
CA THR A 88 7.11 8.91 11.82
C THR A 88 7.64 7.85 10.86
N LYS A 89 7.76 6.61 11.32
CA LYS A 89 8.07 5.48 10.45
C LYS A 89 6.81 5.06 9.70
N VAL A 90 6.72 5.42 8.42
CA VAL A 90 5.57 5.07 7.60
C VAL A 90 5.65 3.61 7.16
N ILE A 91 4.64 2.81 7.49
CA ILE A 91 4.45 1.46 6.98
C ILE A 91 3.32 1.51 5.97
N VAL A 92 3.59 1.20 4.71
CA VAL A 92 2.59 1.21 3.65
C VAL A 92 1.96 -0.17 3.53
N VAL A 93 0.64 -0.23 3.55
CA VAL A 93 -0.13 -1.43 3.20
C VAL A 93 -0.83 -1.17 1.87
N LEU A 94 -0.49 -1.95 0.86
CA LEU A 94 -0.98 -1.78 -0.50
C LEU A 94 -2.14 -2.75 -0.76
N PHE A 95 -3.28 -2.23 -1.22
CA PHE A 95 -4.37 -3.05 -1.74
C PHE A 95 -4.69 -2.65 -3.18
N GLY A 96 -4.54 -3.58 -4.11
CA GLY A 96 -4.76 -3.34 -5.53
C GLY A 96 -4.87 -4.64 -6.29
N GLY A 97 -5.58 -4.62 -7.40
CA GLY A 97 -5.72 -5.79 -8.28
C GLY A 97 -4.56 -5.95 -9.25
N ARG A 98 -3.65 -4.96 -9.32
CA ARG A 98 -2.49 -4.95 -10.21
C ARG A 98 -1.31 -4.22 -9.55
N PRO A 99 -0.08 -4.48 -9.98
CA PRO A 99 1.08 -3.74 -9.47
C PRO A 99 1.09 -2.32 -10.05
N ARG A 100 0.92 -1.32 -9.19
CA ARG A 100 0.99 0.11 -9.56
C ARG A 100 2.43 0.61 -9.45
N LEU A 101 2.87 1.51 -10.32
CA LEU A 101 4.17 2.16 -10.11
C LEU A 101 4.10 3.00 -8.84
N LEU A 102 5.01 2.72 -7.91
CA LEU A 102 5.02 3.34 -6.57
C LEU A 102 5.79 4.65 -6.52
N GLY A 103 6.54 4.99 -7.57
CA GLY A 103 7.33 6.22 -7.65
C GLY A 103 8.25 6.36 -6.43
N PRO A 104 8.19 7.48 -5.68
CA PRO A 104 9.07 7.75 -4.54
C PRO A 104 8.63 7.07 -3.23
N ILE A 105 7.48 6.37 -3.19
CA ILE A 105 6.97 5.75 -1.96
C ILE A 105 8.01 4.85 -1.27
N PRO A 106 8.78 3.99 -1.99
CA PRO A 106 9.82 3.16 -1.37
C PRO A 106 10.92 3.95 -0.66
N ASP A 107 11.20 5.19 -1.07
CA ASP A 107 12.21 6.04 -0.44
C ASP A 107 11.71 6.68 0.87
N HIS A 108 10.38 6.75 1.05
CA HIS A 108 9.70 7.35 2.20
C HIS A 108 9.08 6.32 3.16
N ALA A 109 8.96 5.06 2.75
CA ALA A 109 8.38 4.00 3.54
C ALA A 109 9.45 3.22 4.31
N ALA A 110 9.23 3.01 5.61
CA ALA A 110 10.04 2.12 6.43
C ALA A 110 9.80 0.64 6.10
N ALA A 111 8.60 0.30 5.64
CA ALA A 111 8.22 -1.01 5.13
C ALA A 111 7.02 -0.90 4.20
N ILE A 112 6.91 -1.85 3.26
CA ILE A 112 5.77 -1.99 2.36
C ILE A 112 5.25 -3.42 2.46
N ILE A 113 3.95 -3.58 2.71
CA ILE A 113 3.25 -4.85 2.72
C ILE A 113 2.27 -4.84 1.54
N ASP A 114 2.51 -5.67 0.54
CA ASP A 114 1.59 -5.85 -0.58
C ASP A 114 0.54 -6.90 -0.25
N GLY A 115 -0.71 -6.46 -0.08
CA GLY A 115 -1.85 -7.34 0.19
C GLY A 115 -2.58 -7.81 -1.07
N MET A 116 -2.33 -7.21 -2.24
CA MET A 116 -3.09 -7.44 -3.48
C MET A 116 -4.61 -7.28 -3.26
N LEU A 117 -5.40 -8.34 -3.55
CA LEU A 117 -6.86 -8.42 -3.29
C LEU A 117 -7.18 -9.57 -2.31
N PRO A 118 -7.03 -9.34 -1.00
CA PRO A 118 -7.09 -10.37 0.06
C PRO A 118 -8.50 -10.59 0.67
N CYS A 119 -9.55 -10.04 0.05
CA CYS A 119 -10.96 -10.25 0.42
C CYS A 119 -11.31 -9.92 1.90
N GLU A 120 -12.28 -10.62 2.50
CA GLU A 120 -12.98 -10.20 3.72
C GLU A 120 -12.12 -10.16 4.98
N LEU A 121 -11.15 -11.06 5.14
CA LEU A 121 -10.38 -11.22 6.37
C LEU A 121 -9.03 -10.50 6.36
N SER A 122 -8.76 -9.76 5.28
CA SER A 122 -7.50 -9.05 5.09
C SER A 122 -7.13 -8.14 6.25
N GLY A 123 -8.08 -7.35 6.77
CA GLY A 123 -7.78 -6.40 7.82
C GLY A 123 -7.27 -7.06 9.10
N GLN A 124 -7.82 -8.24 9.43
CA GLN A 124 -7.37 -9.05 10.55
C GLN A 124 -5.95 -9.57 10.29
N ALA A 125 -5.72 -10.20 9.13
CA ALA A 125 -4.42 -10.74 8.76
C ALA A 125 -3.32 -9.67 8.74
N MET A 126 -3.62 -8.47 8.24
CA MET A 126 -2.67 -7.35 8.22
C MET A 126 -2.33 -6.87 9.63
N ALA A 127 -3.31 -6.82 10.54
CA ALA A 127 -3.06 -6.45 11.93
C ALA A 127 -2.16 -7.48 12.64
N GLU A 128 -2.44 -8.78 12.47
CA GLU A 128 -1.64 -9.88 13.02
C GLU A 128 -0.20 -9.86 12.48
N ILE A 129 0.00 -9.51 11.20
CA ILE A 129 1.35 -9.32 10.62
C ILE A 129 2.05 -8.12 11.24
N LEU A 130 1.38 -6.96 11.34
CA LEU A 130 1.97 -5.73 11.88
C LEU A 130 2.38 -5.86 13.35
N TYR A 131 1.65 -6.66 14.13
CA TYR A 131 1.95 -6.94 15.53
C TYR A 131 2.76 -8.22 15.77
N SER A 132 3.21 -8.87 14.69
CA SER A 132 4.05 -10.07 14.73
C SER A 132 3.39 -11.30 15.37
N ASP A 133 2.05 -11.35 15.44
CA ASP A 133 1.30 -12.56 15.79
C ASP A 133 1.45 -13.64 14.70
N VAL A 134 1.61 -13.19 13.44
CA VAL A 134 1.85 -14.05 12.28
C VAL A 134 3.02 -13.53 11.46
N ASN A 135 3.97 -14.41 11.14
CA ASN A 135 5.07 -14.10 10.23
C ASN A 135 4.62 -14.18 8.76
N PRO A 136 4.82 -13.14 7.94
CA PRO A 136 4.42 -13.15 6.54
C PRO A 136 5.26 -14.15 5.73
N ARG A 137 4.61 -14.94 4.87
CA ARG A 137 5.27 -15.96 4.01
C ARG A 137 4.88 -15.84 2.53
N GLY A 138 4.16 -14.79 2.16
CA GLY A 138 3.78 -14.53 0.78
C GLY A 138 5.02 -14.30 -0.10
N LYS A 139 4.97 -14.81 -1.33
CA LYS A 139 5.92 -14.46 -2.39
C LYS A 139 5.14 -13.84 -3.54
N LEU A 140 5.72 -12.86 -4.20
CA LEU A 140 5.09 -12.23 -5.36
C LEU A 140 4.94 -13.27 -6.49
N PRO A 141 3.71 -13.54 -6.96
CA PRO A 141 3.47 -14.43 -8.10
C PRO A 141 3.70 -13.71 -9.44
N ILE A 142 3.97 -12.41 -9.41
CA ILE A 142 4.16 -11.53 -10.56
C ILE A 142 5.36 -10.61 -10.32
N THR A 143 6.07 -10.21 -11.37
CA THR A 143 7.12 -9.20 -11.26
C THR A 143 6.50 -7.83 -10.99
N TYR A 144 6.98 -7.13 -9.98
CA TYR A 144 6.56 -5.77 -9.69
C TYR A 144 7.41 -4.77 -10.51
N PRO A 145 6.84 -4.04 -11.48
CA PRO A 145 7.59 -3.15 -12.36
C PRO A 145 8.10 -1.92 -11.59
N LYS A 146 9.34 -1.52 -11.87
CA LYS A 146 9.94 -0.30 -11.29
C LYS A 146 9.46 0.97 -12.00
N ASP A 147 9.31 0.90 -13.32
CA ASP A 147 8.91 2.00 -14.18
C ASP A 147 8.10 1.46 -15.38
N SER A 148 7.53 2.35 -16.19
CA SER A 148 6.67 1.99 -17.32
C SER A 148 7.41 1.32 -18.48
N ALA A 149 8.73 1.52 -18.60
CA ALA A 149 9.56 0.89 -19.61
C ALA A 149 10.00 -0.52 -19.17
N ASN A 150 10.13 -0.75 -17.87
CA ASN A 150 10.56 -2.01 -17.28
C ASN A 150 9.38 -2.97 -17.03
N ARG A 151 8.79 -3.47 -18.11
CA ARG A 151 7.76 -4.53 -18.12
C ARG A 151 8.36 -5.93 -18.29
N SER A 152 9.59 -6.13 -17.83
CA SER A 152 10.27 -7.41 -17.92
C SER A 152 9.65 -8.43 -16.97
N TYR A 153 9.33 -9.61 -17.49
CA TYR A 153 8.80 -10.71 -16.70
C TYR A 153 9.95 -11.51 -16.08
N TYR A 154 9.70 -12.14 -14.93
CA TYR A 154 10.64 -13.11 -14.38
C TYR A 154 10.67 -14.34 -15.29
N GLU A 155 11.79 -14.56 -15.98
CA GLU A 155 12.02 -15.74 -16.81
C GLU A 155 12.96 -16.72 -16.09
N PRO A 156 12.45 -17.84 -15.52
CA PRO A 156 13.29 -18.78 -14.77
C PRO A 156 14.27 -19.59 -15.64
N TRP A 157 14.22 -19.47 -16.97
CA TRP A 157 15.00 -20.26 -17.94
C TRP A 157 15.94 -19.43 -18.83
N GLN A 158 16.43 -18.28 -18.39
CA GLN A 158 17.61 -17.68 -19.03
C GLN A 158 18.89 -18.25 -18.42
N SER A 159 19.22 -19.48 -18.82
CA SER A 159 20.55 -20.04 -18.64
C SER A 159 21.51 -19.37 -19.64
N GLY A 160 22.19 -18.31 -19.22
CA GLY A 160 23.51 -17.93 -19.73
C GLY A 160 23.69 -17.84 -21.25
N GLU A 161 22.78 -17.20 -21.99
CA GLU A 161 23.08 -16.78 -23.36
C GLU A 161 23.25 -15.26 -23.42
N ASP A 162 24.41 -14.87 -23.95
CA ASP A 162 24.99 -13.54 -24.04
C ASP A 162 24.03 -12.48 -24.61
N THR A 163 23.62 -11.50 -23.81
CA THR A 163 23.05 -10.25 -24.34
C THR A 163 24.18 -9.28 -24.70
N ASN A 164 24.90 -9.59 -25.78
CA ASN A 164 25.59 -8.58 -26.56
C ASN A 164 24.53 -7.80 -27.35
N CYS A 165 24.04 -6.70 -26.78
CA CYS A 165 23.32 -5.68 -27.53
C CYS A 165 24.29 -4.54 -27.83
N GLN A 166 24.81 -4.53 -29.06
CA GLN A 166 25.16 -3.31 -29.78
C GLN A 166 23.89 -2.57 -30.18
#